data_AF-A0A0D0CLE8-F1
#
_entry.id   AF-A0A0D0CLE8-F1
#
_cell.length_a   1.000
_cell.length_b   1.000
_cell.length_c   1.000
_cell.angle_alpha   90.00
_cell.angle_beta   90.00
_cell.angle_gamma   90.00
#
_symmetry.space_group_name_H-M   'P 1'
#
loop_
_entity.id
_entity.type
_entity.pdbx_description
1 polymer ?
#
loop_
_entity_poly.entity_id
_entity_poly.type
_entity_poly.pdbx_seq_one_letter_code
_entity_poly.pdbx_strand_id
1 'polypeptide(L)'
;MAAIMAAAQASALSDAEPNTLGYRVTRVLEANGKPTSTFIIIEEYNGPKIGLVEHTQSAGTKAMMKAFKDEGILAEKSVLTFCDELPPKSKL
;
A
#
# COMPACT_ATOMS: atom_id res chain seq x y z
N MET A 1 -14.49 -0.30 -1.54
CA MET A 1 -13.15 0.26 -1.88
C MET A 1 -12.51 1.26 -0.88
N ALA A 2 -12.93 2.54 -0.78
CA ALA A 2 -12.18 3.53 0.02
C ALA A 2 -12.00 3.15 1.51
N ALA A 3 -13.05 2.58 2.12
CA ALA A 3 -13.00 2.06 3.48
C ALA A 3 -12.06 0.85 3.64
N ILE A 4 -11.98 -0.03 2.62
CA ILE A 4 -11.02 -1.15 2.61
C ILE A 4 -9.59 -0.61 2.63
N MET A 5 -9.30 0.39 1.80
CA MET A 5 -7.98 1.00 1.75
C MET A 5 -7.62 1.69 3.07
N ALA A 6 -8.57 2.39 3.70
CA ALA A 6 -8.36 2.99 5.02
C ALA A 6 -8.09 1.94 6.11
N ALA A 7 -8.80 0.80 6.08
CA ALA A 7 -8.56 -0.30 7.00
C ALA A 7 -7.19 -0.96 6.77
N ALA A 8 -6.79 -1.15 5.51
CA ALA A 8 -5.46 -1.68 5.18
C ALA A 8 -4.35 -0.75 5.68
N GLN A 9 -4.49 0.55 5.48
CA GLN A 9 -3.56 1.55 6.01
C GLN A 9 -3.46 1.50 7.53
N ALA A 10 -4.60 1.43 8.23
CA ALA A 10 -4.60 1.34 9.69
C ALA A 10 -3.93 0.06 10.21
N SER A 11 -4.10 -1.07 9.51
CA SER A 11 -3.44 -2.33 9.86
C SER A 11 -1.92 -2.24 9.65
N ALA A 12 -1.48 -1.72 8.51
CA ALA A 12 -0.06 -1.64 8.18
C ALA A 12 0.72 -0.67 9.07
N LEU A 13 0.06 0.36 9.59
CA LEU A 13 0.64 1.32 10.55
C LEU A 13 0.45 0.90 12.02
N SER A 14 -0.07 -0.29 12.28
CA SER A 14 -0.22 -0.82 13.64
C SER A 14 1.07 -1.50 14.11
N ASP A 15 1.13 -1.80 15.41
CA ASP A 15 2.25 -2.55 16.01
C ASP A 15 2.37 -4.01 15.51
N ALA A 16 1.40 -4.48 14.71
CA ALA A 16 1.44 -5.82 14.11
C ALA A 16 2.45 -5.95 12.96
N GLU A 17 2.91 -4.83 12.40
CA GLU A 17 3.86 -4.77 11.28
C GLU A 17 5.02 -3.82 11.62
N PRO A 18 5.89 -4.17 12.59
CA PRO A 18 6.88 -3.24 13.16
C PRO A 18 7.97 -2.80 12.15
N ASN A 19 8.09 -3.48 11.01
CA ASN A 19 9.03 -3.14 9.95
C ASN A 19 8.39 -2.32 8.81
N THR A 20 7.11 -1.94 8.93
CA THR A 20 6.47 -0.94 8.08
C THR A 20 6.79 0.45 8.63
N LEU A 21 7.64 1.19 7.91
CA LEU A 21 8.05 2.54 8.26
C LEU A 21 7.00 3.58 7.84
N GLY A 22 6.28 3.30 6.77
CA GLY A 22 5.26 4.18 6.21
C GLY A 22 4.28 3.43 5.33
N TYR A 23 3.02 3.86 5.39
CA TYR A 23 1.94 3.33 4.55
C TYR A 23 0.99 4.44 4.19
N ARG A 24 0.97 4.82 2.90
CA ARG A 24 0.14 5.90 2.39
C ARG A 24 -0.79 5.37 1.32
N VAL A 25 -2.08 5.61 1.51
CA VAL A 25 -3.10 5.40 0.49
C VAL A 25 -3.42 6.75 -0.15
N THR A 26 -3.28 6.81 -1.46
CA THR A 26 -3.68 7.97 -2.25
C THR A 26 -4.66 7.55 -3.35
N ARG A 27 -5.30 8.52 -3.98
CA ARG A 27 -6.25 8.29 -5.05
C ARG A 27 -5.92 9.20 -6.22
N VAL A 28 -5.94 8.64 -7.42
CA VAL A 28 -5.75 9.41 -8.65
C VAL A 28 -6.90 10.39 -8.80
N LEU A 29 -6.57 11.60 -9.24
CA LEU A 29 -7.55 12.63 -9.55
C LEU A 29 -7.63 12.80 -11.08
N GLU A 30 -8.84 13.02 -11.56
CA GLU A 30 -9.09 13.59 -12.88
C GLU A 30 -8.49 15.01 -12.97
N ALA A 31 -8.33 15.53 -14.19
CA ALA A 31 -7.81 16.89 -14.42
C ALA A 31 -8.66 17.99 -13.74
N ASN A 32 -9.93 17.71 -13.45
CA ASN A 32 -10.84 18.62 -12.73
C ASN A 32 -10.80 18.44 -11.19
N GLY A 33 -9.86 17.65 -10.67
CA GLY A 33 -9.70 17.37 -9.24
C GLY A 33 -10.68 16.35 -8.68
N LYS A 34 -11.58 15.77 -9.49
CA LYS A 34 -12.49 14.72 -9.01
C LYS A 34 -11.72 13.41 -8.81
N PRO A 35 -11.98 12.66 -7.72
CA PRO A 35 -11.27 11.42 -7.49
C PRO A 35 -11.77 10.27 -8.38
N THR A 36 -10.85 9.44 -8.87
CA THR A 36 -11.16 8.24 -9.67
C THR A 36 -11.35 7.00 -8.79
N SER A 37 -11.60 5.84 -9.40
CA SER A 37 -11.57 4.53 -8.72
C SER A 37 -10.16 3.95 -8.57
N THR A 38 -9.13 4.62 -9.09
CA THR A 38 -7.73 4.16 -9.05
C THR A 38 -7.03 4.68 -7.79
N PHE A 39 -6.42 3.77 -7.04
CA PHE A 39 -5.66 4.06 -5.84
C PHE A 39 -4.17 3.80 -6.08
N ILE A 40 -3.33 4.59 -5.44
CA ILE A 40 -1.89 4.35 -5.39
C ILE A 40 -1.52 4.17 -3.92
N ILE A 41 -0.92 3.03 -3.62
CA ILE A 41 -0.40 2.71 -2.30
C ILE A 41 1.12 2.90 -2.34
N ILE A 42 1.65 3.63 -1.36
CA ILE A 42 3.10 3.81 -1.18
C ILE A 42 3.45 3.20 0.16
N GLU A 43 4.34 2.22 0.11
CA GLU A 43 4.74 1.39 1.25
C GLU A 43 6.24 1.53 1.45
N GLU A 44 6.64 1.81 2.69
CA GLU A 44 8.03 2.03 3.08
C GLU A 44 8.39 1.00 4.15
N TYR A 45 9.46 0.23 3.92
CA TYR A 45 9.83 -0.91 4.77
C TYR A 45 11.26 -0.80 5.26
N ASN A 46 11.52 -1.31 6.47
CA ASN A 46 12.86 -1.50 6.99
C ASN A 46 13.54 -2.72 6.32
N GLY A 47 14.01 -2.50 5.08
CA GLY A 47 14.68 -3.50 4.27
C GLY A 47 13.72 -4.45 3.52
N PRO A 48 14.06 -4.86 2.27
CA PRO A 48 13.13 -5.54 1.37
C PRO A 48 12.77 -6.98 1.79
N LYS A 49 13.59 -7.63 2.63
CA LYS A 49 13.39 -9.04 3.01
C LYS A 49 12.55 -9.22 4.27
N ILE A 50 12.58 -8.23 5.16
CA ILE A 50 11.92 -8.33 6.47
C ILE A 50 10.54 -7.70 6.37
N GLY A 51 10.46 -6.38 6.13
CA GLY A 51 9.19 -5.67 6.13
C GLY A 51 8.20 -6.11 5.04
N LEU A 52 8.66 -6.26 3.80
CA LEU A 52 7.76 -6.67 2.70
C LEU A 52 7.20 -8.10 2.89
N VAL A 53 8.03 -9.04 3.35
CA VAL A 53 7.58 -10.42 3.57
C VAL A 53 6.58 -10.49 4.71
N GLU A 54 6.87 -9.82 5.84
CA GLU A 54 5.95 -9.70 6.97
C GLU A 54 4.62 -9.09 6.53
N HIS A 55 4.66 -7.98 5.80
CA HIS A 55 3.48 -7.30 5.28
C HIS A 55 2.61 -8.23 4.42
N THR A 56 3.21 -8.94 3.46
CA THR A 56 2.45 -9.84 2.55
C THR A 56 1.76 -11.00 3.28
N GLN A 57 2.25 -11.35 4.47
CA GLN A 57 1.72 -12.43 5.29
C GLN A 57 0.75 -11.94 6.37
N SER A 58 0.63 -10.63 6.57
CA SER A 58 -0.18 -10.02 7.63
C SER A 58 -1.68 -10.31 7.45
N ALA A 59 -2.41 -10.30 8.55
CA ALA A 59 -3.86 -10.49 8.53
C ALA A 59 -4.56 -9.37 7.76
N GLY A 60 -4.06 -8.13 7.87
CA GLY A 60 -4.58 -6.97 7.15
C GLY A 60 -4.45 -7.12 5.64
N THR A 61 -3.28 -7.51 5.15
CA THR A 61 -3.04 -7.72 3.71
C THR A 61 -3.91 -8.85 3.16
N LYS A 62 -4.04 -9.96 3.90
CA LYS A 62 -4.94 -11.06 3.51
C LYS A 62 -6.41 -10.62 3.45
N ALA A 63 -6.86 -9.82 4.41
CA ALA A 63 -8.22 -9.29 4.44
C ALA A 63 -8.48 -8.32 3.28
N MET A 64 -7.52 -7.42 2.98
CA MET A 64 -7.58 -6.50 1.86
C MET A 64 -7.67 -7.25 0.53
N MET A 65 -6.80 -8.23 0.30
CA MET A 65 -6.79 -9.04 -0.92
C MET A 65 -8.09 -9.84 -1.09
N LYS A 66 -8.64 -10.38 0.01
CA LYS A 66 -9.94 -11.04 0.00
C LYS A 66 -11.05 -10.05 -0.40
N ALA A 67 -11.07 -8.86 0.19
CA ALA A 67 -12.08 -7.85 -0.11
C ALA A 67 -12.01 -7.38 -1.57
N PHE A 68 -10.80 -7.25 -2.14
CA PHE A 68 -10.62 -6.94 -3.55
C PHE A 68 -11.15 -8.04 -4.48
N LYS A 69 -10.93 -9.30 -4.10
CA LYS A 69 -11.48 -10.45 -4.84
C LYS A 69 -13.00 -10.47 -4.78
N ASP A 70 -13.58 -10.29 -3.59
CA ASP A 70 -15.02 -10.36 -3.35
C ASP A 70 -15.78 -9.20 -4.03
N GLU A 71 -15.23 -7.98 -4.03
CA GLU A 71 -15.82 -6.81 -4.69
C GLU A 71 -15.53 -6.75 -6.21
N GLY A 72 -14.83 -7.75 -6.79
CA GLY A 72 -14.50 -7.77 -8.22
C GLY A 72 -13.58 -6.64 -8.66
N ILE A 73 -12.82 -6.07 -7.72
CA ILE A 73 -12.03 -4.85 -7.87
C ILE A 73 -10.80 -5.04 -8.77
N LEU A 74 -10.18 -6.23 -8.72
CA LEU A 74 -8.94 -6.54 -9.44
C LEU A 74 -9.19 -6.90 -10.92
N ALA A 75 -10.16 -6.25 -11.56
CA ALA A 75 -10.49 -6.49 -12.97
C ALA A 75 -9.29 -6.23 -13.91
N GLU A 76 -8.32 -5.42 -13.47
CA GLU A 76 -7.01 -5.25 -14.10
C GLU A 76 -5.89 -5.67 -13.13
N LYS A 77 -4.78 -6.20 -13.66
CA LYS A 77 -3.61 -6.55 -12.86
C LYS A 77 -3.10 -5.31 -12.13
N SER A 78 -3.06 -5.37 -10.80
CA SER A 78 -2.32 -4.39 -9.99
C SER A 78 -0.86 -4.33 -10.47
N VAL A 79 -0.36 -3.12 -10.73
CA VAL A 79 1.06 -2.91 -11.05
C VAL A 79 1.81 -2.68 -9.75
N LEU A 80 2.78 -3.55 -9.46
CA LEU A 80 3.67 -3.41 -8.31
C LEU A 80 5.06 -3.00 -8.80
N THR A 81 5.61 -1.95 -8.22
CA THR A 81 6.97 -1.47 -8.53
C THR A 81 7.77 -1.43 -7.23
N PHE A 82 8.94 -2.08 -7.23
CA PHE A 82 9.88 -2.02 -6.11
C PHE A 82 10.89 -0.90 -6.37
N CYS A 83 11.04 -0.02 -5.39
CA CYS A 83 11.93 1.13 -5.46
C CYS A 83 12.97 1.03 -4.34
N ASP A 84 14.20 1.43 -4.63
CA ASP A 84 15.23 1.71 -3.62
C ASP A 84 15.27 3.23 -3.40
N GLU A 85 15.12 3.67 -2.15
CA GLU A 85 15.14 5.10 -1.84
C GLU A 85 16.58 5.60 -1.81
N LEU A 86 16.93 6.47 -2.76
CA LEU A 86 18.21 7.15 -2.74
C LEU A 86 18.18 8.28 -1.70
N PRO A 87 19.22 8.42 -0.86
CA PRO A 87 19.30 9.54 0.06
C PRO A 87 19.33 10.87 -0.73
N PRO A 88 18.84 11.98 -0.13
CA PRO A 88 18.90 13.28 -0.76
C PRO A 88 20.34 13.65 -1.11
N LYS A 89 20.56 14.34 -2.24
CA LYS A 89 21.90 14.71 -2.76
C LYS A 89 22.84 15.36 -1.74
N SER A 90 22.32 16.02 -0.71
CA SER A 90 23.13 16.62 0.37
C SER A 90 23.73 15.58 1.33
N LYS A 91 23.43 14.29 1.16
CA LYS A 91 23.88 13.16 1.98
C LYS A 91 24.52 12.03 1.15
N LEU A 92 24.77 12.27 -0.14
CA LEU A 92 25.59 11.44 -1.04
C LEU A 92 26.99 12.03 -1.10
#